data_AF-A0A5R2N9J9-F1
#
_entry.id   AF-A0A5R2N9J9-F1
#
_cell.length_a   1.000
_cell.length_b   1.000
_cell.length_c   1.000
_cell.angle_alpha   90.00
_cell.angle_beta   90.00
_cell.angle_gamma   90.00
#
_symmetry.space_group_name_H-M   'P 1'
#
loop_
_entity.id
_entity.type
_entity.pdbx_description
1 polymer ?
#
loop_
_entity_poly.entity_id
_entity_poly.type
_entity_poly.pdbx_seq_one_letter_code
_entity_poly.pdbx_strand_id
1 'polypeptide(L)'
;KEVRRYENEQGRFTLIFLAASEDEQSGIADKAPLVELTYNWDPEDYKGGRNFGHLAYEVDDIYATCQRLMDNGVTINRPPRDGNMAFIRSPDGISIELLQKGPAKAKAEPWASMANTGSW
;
A
#
# COMPACT_ATOMS: atom_id res chain seq x y z
N LYS A 1 -0.75 10.57 1.35
CA LYS A 1 -0.14 11.86 0.92
C LYS A 1 1.15 12.09 1.67
N GLU A 2 2.14 12.76 1.06
CA GLU A 2 3.33 13.22 1.79
C GLU A 2 2.92 14.37 2.73
N VAL A 3 3.19 14.20 4.03
CA VAL A 3 2.90 15.22 5.06
C VAL A 3 4.16 15.81 5.66
N ARG A 4 5.31 15.14 5.48
CA ARG A 4 6.60 15.61 5.98
C ARG A 4 7.74 15.00 5.18
N ARG A 5 8.76 15.81 4.96
CA ARG A 5 10.05 15.43 4.39
C ARG A 5 11.17 15.87 5.31
N TYR A 6 12.20 15.06 5.41
CA TYR A 6 13.41 15.40 6.14
C TYR A 6 14.63 14.91 5.37
N GLU A 7 15.61 15.78 5.19
CA GLU A 7 16.88 15.47 4.54
C GLU A 7 18.00 15.60 5.56
N ASN A 8 18.92 14.63 5.54
CA ASN A 8 20.09 14.64 6.39
C ASN A 8 21.34 14.49 5.50
N GLU A 9 21.99 15.61 5.20
CA GLU A 9 23.19 15.62 4.35
C GLU A 9 24.36 14.85 4.96
N GLN A 10 24.54 14.94 6.29
CA GLN A 10 25.62 14.25 6.99
C GLN A 10 25.41 12.73 6.97
N GLY A 11 24.17 12.29 7.16
CA GLY A 11 23.77 10.88 7.12
C GLY A 11 23.50 10.34 5.71
N ARG A 12 23.39 11.22 4.71
CA ARG A 12 23.13 10.91 3.29
C ARG A 12 21.84 10.13 3.05
N PHE A 13 20.73 10.63 3.58
CA PHE A 13 19.40 10.05 3.34
C PHE A 13 18.29 11.10 3.32
N THR A 14 17.16 10.72 2.71
CA THR A 14 15.89 11.44 2.74
C THR A 14 14.82 10.57 3.38
N LEU A 15 14.05 11.12 4.31
CA LEU A 15 12.86 10.50 4.88
C LEU A 15 11.61 11.16 4.29
N ILE A 16 10.65 10.35 3.87
CA ILE A 16 9.33 10.78 3.40
C ILE A 16 8.27 10.14 4.28
N PHE A 17 7.39 10.95 4.84
CA PHE A 17 6.32 10.48 5.72
C PHE A 17 4.98 10.58 5.01
N LEU A 18 4.30 9.45 4.88
CA LEU A 18 3.03 9.30 4.20
C LEU A 18 1.89 9.06 5.19
N ALA A 19 0.82 9.82 5.06
CA ALA A 19 -0.44 9.61 5.77
C ALA A 19 -1.51 9.04 4.81
N ALA A 20 -2.42 8.21 5.32
CA ALA A 20 -3.67 7.93 4.62
C ALA A 20 -4.52 9.22 4.56
N SER A 21 -5.50 9.29 3.65
CA SER A 21 -6.29 10.52 3.45
C SER A 21 -7.05 10.94 4.71
N GLU A 22 -7.58 9.99 5.48
CA GLU A 22 -8.29 10.26 6.74
C GLU A 22 -7.33 10.65 7.89
N ASP A 23 -6.04 10.30 7.78
CA ASP A 23 -5.00 10.58 8.77
C ASP A 23 -4.16 11.82 8.42
N GLU A 24 -4.51 12.58 7.38
CA GLU A 24 -3.67 13.71 6.92
C GLU A 24 -3.50 14.78 8.02
N GLN A 25 -4.61 15.15 8.68
CA GLN A 25 -4.58 16.19 9.71
C GLN A 25 -3.83 15.74 10.97
N SER A 26 -4.10 14.54 11.48
CA SER A 26 -3.39 13.95 12.63
C SER A 26 -1.93 13.62 12.28
N GLY A 27 -1.65 13.23 11.05
CA GLY A 27 -0.30 13.03 10.52
C GLY A 27 0.53 14.32 10.54
N ILE A 28 -0.09 15.47 10.26
CA ILE A 28 0.56 16.79 10.33
C ILE A 28 0.72 17.26 11.78
N ALA A 29 -0.34 17.15 12.59
CA ALA A 29 -0.36 17.69 13.95
C ALA A 29 0.40 16.81 14.96
N ASP A 30 0.17 15.50 14.90
CA ASP A 30 0.54 14.54 15.93
C ASP A 30 1.58 13.51 15.45
N LYS A 31 1.89 13.52 14.14
CA LYS A 31 2.82 12.58 13.50
C LYS A 31 2.39 11.11 13.57
N ALA A 32 1.09 10.83 13.66
CA ALA A 32 0.60 9.46 13.72
C ALA A 32 -0.84 9.30 13.19
N PRO A 33 -1.16 8.17 12.52
CA PRO A 33 -0.23 7.15 11.99
C PRO A 33 0.45 7.60 10.69
N LEU A 34 1.72 7.26 10.51
CA LEU A 34 2.50 7.58 9.30
C LEU A 34 3.32 6.37 8.84
N VAL A 35 3.46 6.21 7.53
CA VAL A 35 4.50 5.35 6.93
C VAL A 35 5.71 6.21 6.63
N GLU A 36 6.85 5.90 7.25
CA GLU A 36 8.15 6.49 6.93
C GLU A 36 8.83 5.66 5.84
N LEU A 37 9.16 6.29 4.72
CA LEU A 37 10.01 5.74 3.67
C LEU A 37 11.39 6.38 3.76
N THR A 38 12.44 5.57 3.78
CA THR A 38 13.82 6.02 3.79
C THR A 38 14.45 5.79 2.44
N TYR A 39 14.94 6.86 1.82
CA TYR A 39 15.76 6.83 0.63
C TYR A 39 17.22 7.14 1.00
N ASN A 40 18.06 6.11 1.03
CA ASN A 40 19.50 6.28 1.19
C ASN A 40 20.10 6.76 -0.15
N TRP A 41 20.91 7.83 -0.11
CA TRP A 41 21.46 8.46 -1.32
C TRP A 41 22.59 7.63 -1.94
N ASP A 42 23.22 6.81 -1.12
CA ASP A 42 24.18 5.81 -1.55
C ASP A 42 23.42 4.52 -1.88
N PRO A 43 23.51 4.00 -3.12
CA PRO A 43 22.75 2.84 -3.55
C PRO A 43 23.06 1.59 -2.72
N GLU A 44 22.01 0.86 -2.35
CA GLU A 44 22.11 -0.46 -1.73
C GLU A 44 21.08 -1.43 -2.31
N ASP A 45 21.43 -2.71 -2.35
CA ASP A 45 20.50 -3.76 -2.76
C ASP A 45 19.55 -4.08 -1.58
N TYR A 46 18.31 -3.59 -1.67
CA TYR A 46 17.26 -3.99 -0.74
C TYR A 46 16.82 -5.43 -1.03
N LYS A 47 17.07 -6.31 -0.06
CA LYS A 47 16.53 -7.68 -0.08
C LYS A 47 15.24 -7.72 0.74
N GLY A 48 14.24 -8.44 0.23
CA GLY A 48 13.05 -8.74 1.01
C GLY A 48 13.36 -9.66 2.20
N GLY A 49 12.55 -9.57 3.26
CA GLY A 49 12.57 -10.45 4.42
C GLY A 49 11.16 -10.93 4.78
N ARG A 50 11.02 -12.18 5.27
CA ARG A 50 9.71 -12.75 5.69
C ARG A 50 9.22 -12.25 7.06
N ASN A 51 9.96 -11.37 7.71
CA ASN A 51 9.67 -10.87 9.06
C ASN A 51 8.62 -9.76 9.07
N PHE A 52 8.38 -9.09 7.95
CA PHE A 52 7.31 -8.10 7.80
C PHE A 52 6.23 -8.67 6.87
N GLY A 53 5.00 -8.78 7.39
CA GLY A 53 3.88 -9.36 6.63
C GLY A 53 3.41 -8.44 5.51
N HIS A 54 2.76 -7.33 5.87
CA HIS A 54 2.23 -6.33 4.95
C HIS A 54 1.80 -5.07 5.71
N LEU A 55 1.51 -4.00 4.96
CA LEU A 55 0.69 -2.88 5.43
C LEU A 55 -0.75 -3.09 4.98
N ALA A 56 -1.72 -2.85 5.85
CA ALA A 56 -3.14 -2.96 5.52
C ALA A 56 -3.80 -1.59 5.51
N TYR A 57 -4.68 -1.35 4.53
CA TYR A 57 -5.50 -0.15 4.43
C TYR A 57 -6.94 -0.52 4.13
N GLU A 58 -7.88 0.15 4.81
CA GLU A 58 -9.28 0.12 4.40
C GLU A 58 -9.52 1.08 3.24
N VAL A 59 -10.45 0.70 2.35
CA VAL A 59 -10.88 1.50 1.21
C VAL A 59 -12.40 1.48 1.11
N ASP A 60 -12.98 2.60 0.68
CA ASP A 60 -14.44 2.74 0.61
C ASP A 60 -15.09 1.79 -0.40
N ASP A 61 -14.38 1.50 -1.50
CA ASP A 61 -14.82 0.54 -2.53
C ASP A 61 -13.64 -0.28 -3.03
N ILE A 62 -13.58 -1.54 -2.61
CA ILE A 62 -12.49 -2.44 -2.95
C ILE A 62 -12.39 -2.70 -4.47
N TYR A 63 -13.53 -2.79 -5.17
CA TYR A 63 -13.55 -3.07 -6.60
C TYR A 63 -13.11 -1.85 -7.40
N ALA A 64 -13.64 -0.67 -7.09
CA ALA A 64 -13.23 0.56 -7.75
C ALA A 64 -11.74 0.87 -7.48
N THR A 65 -11.26 0.60 -6.26
CA THR A 65 -9.84 0.75 -5.92
C THR A 65 -8.97 -0.22 -6.72
N CYS A 66 -9.31 -1.50 -6.76
CA CYS A 66 -8.56 -2.50 -7.53
C CYS A 66 -8.56 -2.17 -9.03
N GLN A 67 -9.71 -1.75 -9.59
CA GLN A 67 -9.80 -1.34 -10.99
C GLN A 67 -8.88 -0.15 -11.26
N ARG A 68 -8.96 0.91 -10.46
CA ARG A 68 -8.11 2.10 -10.60
C ARG A 68 -6.62 1.74 -10.54
N LEU A 69 -6.23 0.84 -9.64
CA LEU A 69 -4.84 0.38 -9.54
C LEU A 69 -4.42 -0.40 -10.79
N MET A 70 -5.25 -1.32 -11.27
CA MET A 70 -5.00 -2.11 -12.47
C MET A 70 -4.90 -1.22 -13.73
N ASP A 71 -5.78 -0.22 -13.86
CA ASP A 71 -5.74 0.78 -14.96
C ASP A 71 -4.44 1.59 -14.96
N ASN A 72 -3.76 1.70 -13.81
CA ASN A 72 -2.47 2.36 -13.66
C ASN A 72 -1.29 1.37 -13.67
N GLY A 73 -1.51 0.15 -14.17
CA GLY A 73 -0.45 -0.86 -14.35
C GLY A 73 -0.05 -1.61 -13.08
N VAL A 74 -0.79 -1.47 -11.98
CA VAL A 74 -0.54 -2.23 -10.76
C VAL A 74 -1.16 -3.63 -10.88
N THR A 75 -0.34 -4.66 -10.69
CA THR A 75 -0.82 -6.04 -10.64
C THR A 75 -1.61 -6.28 -9.36
N ILE A 76 -2.84 -6.79 -9.51
CA ILE A 76 -3.63 -7.32 -8.38
C ILE A 76 -3.16 -8.75 -8.13
N ASN A 77 -2.30 -8.95 -7.14
CA ASN A 77 -1.69 -10.25 -6.84
C ASN A 77 -2.71 -11.26 -6.32
N ARG A 78 -3.59 -10.81 -5.40
CA ARG A 78 -4.77 -11.55 -4.96
C ARG A 78 -6.00 -10.68 -5.18
N PRO A 79 -6.90 -11.03 -6.12
CA PRO A 79 -8.10 -10.24 -6.37
C PRO A 79 -9.15 -10.40 -5.24
N PRO A 80 -10.02 -9.40 -5.05
CA PRO A 80 -11.07 -9.41 -4.01
C PRO A 80 -12.23 -10.34 -4.38
N ARG A 81 -11.97 -11.65 -4.47
CA ARG A 81 -12.95 -12.68 -4.88
C ARG A 81 -14.18 -12.75 -3.97
N ASP A 82 -13.98 -12.42 -2.70
CA ASP A 82 -15.01 -12.40 -1.66
C ASP A 82 -15.64 -11.02 -1.47
N GLY A 83 -15.22 -10.02 -2.27
CA GLY A 83 -15.64 -8.64 -2.13
C GLY A 83 -15.12 -7.95 -0.88
N ASN A 84 -14.12 -8.53 -0.20
CA ASN A 84 -13.59 -8.00 1.05
C ASN A 84 -12.12 -7.59 0.95
N MET A 85 -11.27 -8.42 0.36
CA MET A 85 -9.82 -8.29 0.55
C MET A 85 -9.01 -8.53 -0.72
N ALA A 86 -8.08 -7.65 -1.03
CA ALA A 86 -7.14 -7.79 -2.13
C ALA A 86 -5.69 -7.61 -1.66
N PHE A 87 -4.74 -8.17 -2.41
CA PHE A 87 -3.31 -7.87 -2.24
C PHE A 87 -2.70 -7.30 -3.50
N ILE A 88 -1.84 -6.31 -3.31
CA ILE A 88 -0.92 -5.75 -4.31
C ILE A 88 0.50 -5.73 -3.72
N ARG A 89 1.48 -5.38 -4.55
CA ARG A 89 2.85 -5.11 -4.10
C ARG A 89 3.35 -3.77 -4.60
N SER A 90 4.14 -3.11 -3.76
CA SER A 90 4.94 -1.96 -4.16
C SER A 90 6.07 -2.37 -5.12
N PRO A 91 6.69 -1.43 -5.85
CA PRO A 91 7.85 -1.70 -6.70
C PRO A 91 9.02 -2.39 -5.96
N ASP A 92 9.20 -2.07 -4.66
CA ASP A 92 10.24 -2.67 -3.80
C ASP A 92 9.81 -4.02 -3.20
N GLY A 93 8.66 -4.56 -3.62
CA GLY A 93 8.17 -5.87 -3.24
C GLY A 93 7.52 -5.94 -1.86
N ILE A 94 7.24 -4.80 -1.20
CA ILE A 94 6.44 -4.79 0.04
C ILE A 94 4.98 -5.08 -0.29
N SER A 95 4.38 -6.05 0.41
CA SER A 95 2.98 -6.43 0.27
C SER A 95 2.05 -5.41 0.94
N ILE A 96 0.95 -5.10 0.26
CA ILE A 96 -0.08 -4.19 0.73
C ILE A 96 -1.43 -4.91 0.63
N GLU A 97 -2.11 -5.01 1.76
CA GLU A 97 -3.48 -5.52 1.87
C GLU A 97 -4.48 -4.37 1.76
N LEU A 98 -5.50 -4.56 0.93
CA LEU A 98 -6.62 -3.64 0.80
C LEU A 98 -7.87 -4.32 1.33
N LEU A 99 -8.56 -3.67 2.25
CA LEU A 99 -9.78 -4.17 2.88
C LEU A 99 -10.96 -3.27 2.51
N GLN A 100 -12.10 -3.87 2.18
CA GLN A 100 -13.35 -3.15 2.05
C GLN A 100 -13.73 -2.57 3.41
N LYS A 101 -13.94 -1.25 3.47
CA LYS A 101 -14.51 -0.59 4.65
C LYS A 101 -15.94 -1.10 4.87
N GLY A 102 -16.22 -1.59 6.06
CA GLY A 102 -17.53 -2.17 6.39
C GLY A 102 -17.71 -3.61 5.88
N PRO A 103 -18.94 -4.03 5.53
CA PRO A 103 -19.19 -5.41 5.10
C PRO A 103 -18.63 -5.69 3.71
N ALA A 104 -18.29 -6.95 3.47
CA ALA A 104 -17.86 -7.44 2.16
C ALA A 104 -18.92 -7.14 1.08
N LYS A 105 -18.46 -6.72 -0.10
CA LYS A 105 -19.33 -6.50 -1.26
C LYS A 105 -19.82 -7.84 -1.82
N ALA A 106 -20.95 -7.82 -2.52
CA ALA A 106 -21.37 -8.99 -3.29
C ALA A 106 -20.29 -9.37 -4.31
N LYS A 107 -20.08 -10.68 -4.52
CA LYS A 107 -19.11 -11.18 -5.49
C LYS A 107 -19.43 -10.63 -6.88
N ALA A 108 -18.41 -10.13 -7.56
CA ALA A 108 -18.56 -9.54 -8.90
C ALA A 108 -17.43 -9.99 -9.82
N GLU A 109 -17.75 -10.11 -11.11
CA GLU A 109 -16.75 -10.32 -12.16
C GLU A 109 -16.07 -8.98 -12.54
N PRO A 110 -14.78 -8.99 -12.95
CA PRO A 110 -13.93 -10.18 -13.15
C PRO A 110 -13.30 -10.73 -11.85
N TRP A 111 -13.48 -10.04 -10.72
CA TRP A 111 -12.75 -10.32 -9.48
C TRP A 111 -12.99 -11.72 -8.94
N ALA A 112 -14.22 -12.20 -9.00
CA ALA A 112 -14.62 -13.51 -8.47
C ALA A 112 -13.90 -14.67 -9.17
N SER A 113 -13.67 -14.57 -10.49
CA SER A 113 -13.01 -15.62 -11.29
C SER A 113 -11.51 -15.39 -11.50
N MET A 114 -11.00 -14.18 -11.24
CA MET A 114 -9.60 -13.82 -11.49
C MET A 114 -8.64 -14.67 -10.64
N ALA A 115 -7.63 -15.25 -11.30
CA ALA A 115 -6.58 -16.04 -10.66
C ALA A 115 -5.60 -15.16 -9.88
N ASN A 116 -4.87 -15.75 -8.95
CA ASN A 116 -3.77 -15.04 -8.29
C ASN A 116 -2.61 -14.87 -9.28
N THR A 117 -1.87 -13.77 -9.13
CA THR A 117 -0.69 -13.49 -9.93
C THR A 117 0.53 -13.31 -9.02
N GLY A 118 1.57 -14.12 -9.24
CA GLY A 118 2.81 -14.07 -8.46
C GLY A 118 2.62 -14.46 -6.99
N SER A 119 3.42 -13.85 -6.12
CA SER A 119 3.33 -13.97 -4.65
C SER A 119 2.92 -12.65 -4.03
N TRP A 120 2.28 -12.72 -2.85
CA TRP A 120 1.84 -11.59 -2.04
C TRP A 120 2.03 -11.91 -0.55
#